data_AF-A0A235IST5-F1
#
_entry.id   AF-A0A235IST5-F1
#
_cell.length_a   1.000
_cell.length_b   1.000
_cell.length_c   1.000
_cell.angle_alpha   90.00
_cell.angle_beta   90.00
_cell.angle_gamma   90.00
#
_symmetry.space_group_name_H-M   'P 1'
#
loop_
_entity.id
_entity.type
_entity.pdbx_description
1 polymer ?
#
loop_
_entity_poly.entity_id
_entity_poly.type
_entity_poly.pdbx_seq_one_letter_code
_entity_poly.pdbx_strand_id
1 'polypeptide(L)' 'MFELQLYKPTARCLHTYSYEHRDDREAFYALADRLMAKPPSATYPSSMTPEEIHKAVLDIIQQKRRRHSPS' A
#
# COMPACT_ATOMS: atom_id res chain seq x y z
N MET A 1 2.34 8.33 20.52
CA MET A 1 3.45 7.85 19.68
C MET A 1 2.95 6.55 19.04
N PHE A 2 2.51 6.59 17.77
CA PHE A 2 2.00 5.40 17.07
C PHE A 2 3.15 4.71 16.35
N GLU A 3 3.57 3.56 16.89
CA GLU A 3 4.45 2.58 16.26
C GLU A 3 3.76 1.99 15.00
N LEU A 4 4.04 2.59 13.84
CA LEU A 4 3.53 2.14 12.54
C LEU A 4 4.66 1.48 11.73
N GLN A 5 5.13 0.32 12.17
CA GLN A 5 6.06 -0.50 11.36
C GLN A 5 5.39 -1.60 10.52
N LEU A 6 4.06 -1.82 10.57
CA LEU A 6 3.47 -2.88 9.73
C LEU A 6 2.01 -2.75 9.29
N TYR A 7 1.40 -1.56 9.36
CA TYR A 7 0.02 -1.37 8.89
C TYR A 7 -0.09 -0.13 8.00
N LYS A 8 -0.31 -0.30 6.69
CA LYS A 8 -0.60 0.82 5.78
C LYS A 8 -2.13 1.03 5.71
N PRO A 9 -2.71 1.95 6.49
CA PRO A 9 -4.17 2.09 6.62
C PRO A 9 -4.81 2.41 5.27
N THR A 10 -5.88 1.69 4.92
CA THR A 10 -6.57 1.87 3.63
C THR A 10 -7.09 3.30 3.46
N ALA A 11 -7.29 3.75 2.22
CA ALA A 11 -7.84 5.09 1.96
C ALA A 11 -9.19 5.29 2.65
N ARG A 12 -10.00 4.22 2.75
CA ARG A 12 -11.28 4.24 3.49
C ARG A 12 -11.09 4.44 4.99
N CYS A 13 -10.12 3.77 5.61
CA CYS A 13 -9.80 3.95 7.03
C CYS A 13 -9.29 5.38 7.31
N LEU A 14 -8.39 5.89 6.46
CA LEU A 14 -7.88 7.25 6.58
C LEU A 14 -8.97 8.30 6.39
N HIS A 15 -9.91 8.08 5.46
CA HIS A 15 -11.06 8.96 5.27
C HIS A 15 -11.92 9.03 6.53
N THR A 16 -12.37 7.88 7.07
CA THR A 16 -13.16 7.85 8.31
C THR A 16 -12.43 8.53 9.47
N TYR A 17 -11.15 8.19 9.66
CA TYR A 17 -10.35 8.78 10.74
C TYR A 17 -10.20 10.30 10.57
N SER A 18 -9.84 10.78 9.37
CA SER A 18 -9.69 12.23 9.09
C SER A 18 -10.99 13.00 9.24
N TYR A 19 -12.14 12.35 9.01
CA TYR A 19 -13.45 12.95 9.17
C TYR A 19 -13.82 13.13 10.65
N GLU A 20 -13.48 12.15 11.49
CA GLU A 20 -13.68 12.18 12.94
C GLU A 20 -12.65 13.07 13.65
N HIS A 21 -11.43 13.18 13.12
CA HIS A 21 -10.31 13.92 13.69
C HIS A 21 -9.89 15.05 12.76
N ARG A 22 -10.81 16.01 12.52
CA ARG A 22 -10.58 17.09 11.54
C ARG A 22 -9.40 18.00 11.86
N ASP A 23 -9.03 18.08 13.13
CA ASP A 23 -7.90 18.88 13.60
C ASP A 23 -6.55 18.16 13.42
N ASP A 24 -6.58 16.85 13.13
CA ASP A 24 -5.39 16.05 12.87
C ASP A 24 -4.93 16.23 11.41
N ARG A 25 -4.07 17.23 11.21
CA ARG A 25 -3.48 17.54 9.90
C ARG A 25 -2.67 16.39 9.32
N GLU A 26 -2.03 15.56 10.16
CA GLU A 26 -1.22 14.44 9.70
C GLU A 26 -2.09 13.38 9.03
N ALA A 27 -3.27 13.10 9.59
CA ALA A 27 -4.23 12.18 8.99
C ALA A 27 -4.78 12.68 7.65
N PHE A 28 -5.02 13.99 7.53
CA PHE A 28 -5.43 14.60 6.27
C PHE A 28 -4.36 14.42 5.18
N TYR A 29 -3.10 14.74 5.49
CA TYR A 29 -2.00 14.58 4.53
C TYR A 29 -1.75 13.10 4.18
N ALA A 30 -1.87 12.18 5.14
CA ALA A 30 -1.78 10.75 4.87
C ALA A 30 -2.89 10.25 3.91
N LEU A 31 -4.12 10.77 4.04
CA LEU A 31 -5.20 10.48 3.10
C LEU A 31 -4.91 11.06 1.71
N ALA A 32 -4.49 12.33 1.64
CA ALA A 32 -4.17 13.00 0.39
C ALA A 32 -3.05 12.28 -0.38
N ASP A 33 -1.96 11.92 0.29
CA ASP A 33 -0.86 11.15 -0.29
C ASP A 33 -1.33 9.80 -0.83
N ARG A 34 -2.22 9.12 -0.10
CA ARG A 34 -2.75 7.83 -0.55
C ARG A 34 -3.69 7.94 -1.74
N LEU A 35 -4.44 9.04 -1.85
CA LEU A 35 -5.29 9.32 -3.01
C LEU A 35 -4.46 9.72 -4.25
N MET A 36 -3.37 10.44 -4.04
CA MET A 36 -2.44 10.87 -5.09
C MET A 36 -1.47 9.76 -5.51
N ALA A 37 -1.28 8.74 -4.68
CA ALA A 37 -0.44 7.60 -4.99
C ALA A 37 -1.00 6.84 -6.21
N LYS A 38 -0.13 6.64 -7.22
CA LYS A 38 -0.48 5.84 -8.39
C LYS A 38 -0.90 4.43 -7.95
N PRO A 39 -2.08 3.94 -8.34
CA PRO A 39 -2.47 2.58 -8.01
C PRO A 39 -1.43 1.60 -8.59
N PRO A 40 -1.17 0.47 -7.91
CA PRO A 40 -0.34 -0.57 -8.49
C PRO A 40 -0.92 -0.96 -9.84
N SER A 41 -0.18 -0.74 -10.93
CA SER A 41 -0.68 -0.99 -12.30
C SER A 41 -0.71 -2.48 -12.67
N ALA A 42 -0.61 -3.37 -11.68
CA ALA A 42 -0.62 -4.79 -11.89
C ALA A 42 -2.06 -5.25 -12.07
N THR A 43 -2.53 -5.20 -13.31
CA THR A 43 -3.78 -5.85 -13.73
C THR A 43 -3.45 -7.30 -14.04
N TYR A 44 -3.94 -8.23 -13.22
CA TYR A 44 -3.81 -9.65 -13.47
C TYR A 44 -4.95 -10.13 -14.36
N PRO A 45 -4.70 -11.03 -15.33
CA PRO A 45 -5.75 -11.56 -16.19
C PRO A 45 -6.75 -12.40 -15.38
N SER A 46 -8.03 -12.36 -15.76
CA SER A 46 -9.13 -13.06 -15.08
C SER A 46 -8.98 -14.58 -15.07
N SER A 47 -8.10 -15.13 -15.92
CA SER A 47 -7.78 -16.55 -15.98
C SER A 47 -6.80 -16.99 -14.89
N MET A 48 -6.20 -16.06 -14.15
CA MET A 48 -5.20 -16.34 -13.12
C MET A 48 -5.88 -16.57 -11.78
N THR A 49 -5.57 -17.69 -11.14
CA THR A 49 -6.10 -18.01 -9.80
C THR A 49 -5.48 -17.12 -8.72
N PRO A 50 -6.16 -16.90 -7.59
CA PRO A 50 -5.61 -16.13 -6.47
C PRO A 50 -4.22 -16.65 -6.02
N GLU A 51 -4.01 -17.96 -6.05
CA GLU A 51 -2.76 -18.62 -5.67
C GLU A 51 -1.61 -18.29 -6.64
N GLU A 52 -1.90 -18.28 -7.95
CA GLU A 52 -0.93 -17.90 -8.98
C GLU A 52 -0.56 -16.42 -8.88
N ILE A 53 -1.54 -15.55 -8.65
CA ILE A 53 -1.32 -14.11 -8.42
C ILE A 53 -0.42 -13.93 -7.19
N HIS A 54 -0.70 -14.65 -6.10
CA HIS A 54 0.10 -14.57 -4.87
C HIS A 54 1.56 -14.95 -5.12
N LYS A 55 1.80 -16.04 -5.86
CA LYS A 55 3.16 -16.46 -6.24
C LYS A 55 3.86 -15.39 -7.10
N ALA A 56 3.18 -14.84 -8.09
CA ALA A 56 3.73 -13.78 -8.95
C ALA A 56 4.10 -12.51 -8.15
N VAL A 57 3.27 -12.12 -7.17
CA VAL A 57 3.57 -10.99 -6.27
C VAL A 57 4.83 -11.26 -5.44
N LEU A 58 4.94 -12.46 -4.85
CA LEU A 58 6.11 -12.84 -4.05
C LEU A 58 7.40 -12.81 -4.88
N ASP A 59 7.35 -13.32 -6.12
CA ASP A 59 8.50 -13.33 -7.03
C ASP A 59 8.96 -11.90 -7.38
N ILE A 60 8.02 -10.99 -7.66
CA ILE A 60 8.34 -9.57 -7.92
C ILE A 60 9.02 -8.92 -6.71
N ILE A 61 8.54 -9.20 -5.50
CA ILE A 61 9.11 -8.67 -4.26
C ILE A 61 10.53 -9.21 -4.06
N GLN A 62 10.75 -10.50 -4.26
CA GLN A 62 12.07 -11.12 -4.14
C GLN A 62 13.06 -10.56 -5.17
N GLN A 63 12.64 -10.37 -6.42
CA GLN A 63 13.47 -9.78 -7.47
C GLN A 63 13.88 -8.35 -7.14
N LYS A 64 12.98 -7.53 -6.62
CA LYS A 64 13.30 -6.16 -6.18
C LYS A 64 14.33 -6.14 -5.04
N ARG A 65 14.21 -7.05 -4.08
CA ARG A 65 15.18 -7.18 -2.97
C ARG A 65 16.57 -7.57 -3.48
N ARG A 66 16.66 -8.50 -4.44
CA ARG A 66 17.95 -8.91 -5.04
C ARG A 66 18.64 -7.80 -5.82
N ARG A 67 17.89 -6.88 -6.42
CA ARG A 67 18.44 -5.71 -7.16
C ARG A 67 18.89 -4.56 -6.26
N HIS A 68 18.59 -4.61 -4.96
CA HIS A 68 18.95 -3.57 -3.99
C HIS A 68 20.00 -4.01 -2.96
N SER A 69 20.66 -5.14 -3.17
CA SER A 69 21.90 -5.45 -2.46
C SER A 69 23.04 -4.63 -3.08
N PRO A 70 23.62 -3.64 -2.38
CA PRO A 70 24.85 -3.01 -2.86
C PRO A 70 25.99 -4.03 -2.71
N SER A 71 26.73 -4.23 -3.80
CA SER A 71 28.03 -4.91 -3.78
C SER A 71 29.07 -4.07 -3.08
#